data_AF-A0A377C463-F1
#
_entry.id   AF-A0A377C463-F1
#
_cell.length_a   1.000
_cell.length_b   1.000
_cell.length_c   1.000
_cell.angle_alpha   90.00
_cell.angle_beta   90.00
_cell.angle_gamma   90.00
#
_symmetry.space_group_name_H-M   'P 1'
#
loop_
_entity.id
_entity.type
_entity.pdbx_description
1 polymer ?
#
loop_
_entity_poly.entity_id
_entity_poly.type
_entity_poly.pdbx_seq_one_letter_code
_entity_poly.pdbx_strand_id
1 'polypeptide(L)'
;MALGITDNATPTYLNAMVAIGIVVGAGAAAKLVTLETVSRCMPAGILIGVVVLIFSLQHELLPAYALLMLIGVLGGFFVVPLNALLQERGKKSVGAGNAIAVQNLGENSAMLLMLGIYSLAVMVGIPVVPIGIGFGALFALAITALWIWQRRH
;
A
#
# COMPACT_ATOMS: atom_id res chain seq x y z
N MET A 1 8.99 31.67 -5.21
CA MET A 1 9.88 30.73 -5.94
C MET A 1 11.00 31.51 -6.65
N ALA A 2 11.96 32.07 -5.89
CA ALA A 2 13.05 32.88 -6.48
C ALA A 2 14.36 32.91 -5.65
N LEU A 3 14.46 32.19 -4.52
CA LEU A 3 15.67 32.13 -3.68
C LEU A 3 15.85 30.71 -3.13
N GLY A 4 17.07 30.19 -3.28
CA GLY A 4 17.44 28.79 -3.17
C GLY A 4 17.06 28.06 -1.87
N ILE A 5 16.69 26.79 -2.09
CA ILE A 5 16.52 25.68 -1.15
C ILE A 5 15.26 25.73 -0.30
N THR A 6 14.17 25.25 -0.92
CA THR A 6 13.11 24.51 -0.24
C THR A 6 13.25 23.05 -0.69
N ASP A 7 13.70 22.20 0.22
CA ASP A 7 14.26 20.87 -0.03
C ASP A 7 13.24 19.86 -0.59
N ASN A 8 13.01 19.89 -1.91
CA ASN A 8 12.25 18.86 -2.63
C ASN A 8 12.98 17.51 -2.69
N ALA A 9 14.27 17.47 -2.33
CA ALA A 9 15.06 16.25 -2.41
C ALA A 9 14.59 15.23 -1.36
N THR A 10 14.29 15.67 -0.13
CA THR A 10 13.83 14.79 0.95
C THR A 10 12.56 13.99 0.59
N PRO A 11 11.44 14.59 0.13
CA PRO A 11 10.27 13.84 -0.36
C PRO A 11 10.59 12.94 -1.56
N THR A 12 11.44 13.39 -2.48
CA THR A 12 11.87 12.58 -3.64
C THR A 12 12.66 11.34 -3.20
N TYR A 13 13.58 11.46 -2.24
CA TYR A 13 14.33 10.33 -1.69
C TYR A 13 13.42 9.36 -0.94
N LEU A 14 12.45 9.86 -0.17
CA LEU A 14 11.48 9.01 0.54
C LEU A 14 10.67 8.17 -0.47
N ASN A 15 10.16 8.80 -1.53
CA ASN A 15 9.45 8.09 -2.61
C ASN A 15 10.36 7.09 -3.34
N ALA A 16 11.62 7.44 -3.59
CA ALA A 16 12.58 6.53 -4.21
C ALA A 16 12.83 5.28 -3.35
N MET A 17 12.93 5.44 -2.02
CA MET A 17 13.11 4.31 -1.09
C MET A 17 11.91 3.37 -1.09
N VAL A 18 10.69 3.91 -1.10
CA VAL A 18 9.46 3.11 -1.25
C VAL A 18 9.48 2.35 -2.57
N ALA A 19 9.79 3.03 -3.68
CA ALA A 19 9.81 2.42 -5.01
C ALA A 19 10.83 1.27 -5.12
N ILE A 20 12.04 1.45 -4.57
CA ILE A 20 13.03 0.38 -4.46
C ILE A 20 12.48 -0.80 -3.67
N GLY A 21 11.85 -0.53 -2.52
CA GLY A 21 11.18 -1.55 -1.72
C GLY A 21 10.13 -2.31 -2.53
N ILE A 22 9.26 -1.61 -3.25
CA ILE A 22 8.21 -2.23 -4.09
C ILE A 22 8.81 -3.17 -5.12
N VAL A 23 9.87 -2.75 -5.83
CA VAL A 23 10.53 -3.59 -6.84
C VAL A 23 11.11 -4.86 -6.21
N VAL A 24 11.78 -4.73 -5.06
CA VAL A 24 12.36 -5.88 -4.34
C VAL A 24 11.25 -6.82 -3.85
N GLY A 25 10.20 -6.28 -3.24
CA GLY A 25 9.06 -7.04 -2.74
C GLY A 25 8.30 -7.77 -3.84
N ALA A 26 8.06 -7.09 -4.97
CA ALA A 26 7.42 -7.67 -6.14
C ALA A 26 8.28 -8.78 -6.77
N GLY A 27 9.60 -8.56 -6.89
CA GLY A 27 10.54 -9.57 -7.37
C GLY A 27 10.59 -10.80 -6.47
N ALA A 28 10.56 -10.63 -5.15
CA ALA A 28 10.47 -11.72 -4.19
C ALA A 28 9.15 -12.48 -4.33
N ALA A 29 8.02 -11.77 -4.44
CA ALA A 29 6.72 -12.40 -4.63
C ALA A 29 6.60 -13.15 -5.94
N ALA A 30 7.18 -12.64 -7.04
CA ALA A 30 7.18 -13.33 -8.33
C ALA A 30 7.85 -14.72 -8.27
N LYS A 31 8.80 -14.93 -7.34
CA LYS A 31 9.44 -16.24 -7.11
C LYS A 31 8.72 -17.11 -6.08
N LEU A 32 8.06 -16.50 -5.10
CA LEU A 32 7.52 -17.20 -3.92
C LEU A 32 6.00 -17.40 -3.94
N VAL A 33 5.29 -16.63 -4.76
CA VAL A 33 3.82 -16.57 -4.80
C VAL A 33 3.34 -16.86 -6.22
N THR A 34 2.61 -17.96 -6.36
CA THR A 34 1.85 -18.31 -7.56
C THR A 34 0.40 -17.88 -7.40
N LEU A 35 -0.38 -17.83 -8.49
CA LEU A 35 -1.81 -17.47 -8.45
C LEU A 35 -2.63 -18.35 -7.49
N GLU A 36 -2.23 -19.61 -7.32
CA GLU A 36 -2.87 -20.56 -6.40
C GLU A 36 -2.47 -20.31 -4.93
N THR A 37 -1.31 -19.69 -4.70
CA THR A 37 -0.76 -19.46 -3.36
C THR A 37 -0.80 -18.00 -2.93
N VAL A 38 -1.61 -17.16 -3.60
CA VAL A 38 -1.78 -15.72 -3.28
C VAL A 38 -2.17 -15.49 -1.82
N SER A 39 -2.87 -16.42 -1.17
CA SER A 39 -3.17 -16.29 0.27
C SER A 39 -1.91 -16.16 1.16
N ARG A 40 -0.73 -16.59 0.67
CA ARG A 40 0.56 -16.40 1.35
C ARG A 40 1.02 -14.94 1.41
N CYS A 41 0.48 -14.04 0.59
CA CYS A 41 0.79 -12.61 0.67
C CYS A 41 -0.05 -11.86 1.72
N MET A 42 -1.18 -12.44 2.18
CA MET A 42 -2.06 -11.85 3.19
C MET A 42 -1.36 -11.43 4.49
N PRO A 43 -0.44 -12.22 5.08
CA PRO A 43 0.32 -11.78 6.26
C PRO A 43 1.13 -10.51 6.02
N ALA A 44 1.69 -10.34 4.81
CA ALA A 44 2.41 -9.12 4.46
C ALA A 44 1.48 -7.90 4.47
N GLY A 45 0.23 -8.06 3.99
CA GLY A 45 -0.79 -7.01 4.08
C GLY A 45 -1.12 -6.58 5.51
N ILE A 46 -1.18 -7.52 6.47
CA ILE A 46 -1.38 -7.20 7.89
C ILE A 46 -0.18 -6.42 8.43
N LEU A 47 1.04 -6.87 8.10
CA LEU A 47 2.28 -6.21 8.52
C LEU A 47 2.40 -4.79 7.97
N ILE A 48 1.92 -4.50 6.75
CA ILE A 48 1.88 -3.13 6.22
C ILE A 48 1.14 -2.20 7.20
N GLY A 49 -0.05 -2.60 7.67
CA GLY A 49 -0.82 -1.78 8.60
C GLY A 49 -0.07 -1.54 9.91
N VAL A 50 0.59 -2.56 10.47
CA VAL A 50 1.43 -2.43 11.67
C VAL A 50 2.63 -1.51 11.45
N VAL A 51 3.32 -1.61 10.32
CA VAL A 51 4.48 -0.76 10.02
C VAL A 51 4.04 0.68 9.79
N VAL A 52 2.87 0.92 9.17
CA VAL A 52 2.28 2.27 9.01
C VAL A 52 1.94 2.89 10.36
N LEU A 53 1.42 2.10 11.32
CA LEU A 53 1.22 2.57 12.70
C LEU A 53 2.54 3.04 13.32
N ILE A 54 3.59 2.22 13.24
CA ILE A 54 4.90 2.55 13.81
C ILE A 54 5.48 3.79 13.12
N PHE A 55 5.34 3.89 11.79
CA PHE A 55 5.79 5.01 10.98
C PHE A 55 5.10 6.32 11.40
N SER A 56 3.79 6.29 11.68
CA SER A 56 3.04 7.48 12.11
C SER A 56 3.52 8.07 13.44
N LEU A 57 4.26 7.29 14.25
CA LEU A 57 4.83 7.73 15.52
C LEU A 57 6.27 8.22 15.40
N GLN A 58 6.91 8.06 14.23
CA GLN A 58 8.30 8.47 14.04
C GLN A 58 8.41 9.97 13.76
N HIS A 59 9.40 10.59 14.40
CA HIS A 59 9.73 12.01 14.22
C HIS A 59 11.12 12.20 13.59
N GLU A 60 11.87 11.11 13.41
CA GLU A 60 13.25 11.09 12.91
C GLU A 60 13.31 10.60 11.45
N LEU A 61 14.20 11.19 10.65
CA LEU A 61 14.33 10.90 9.21
C LEU A 61 14.93 9.52 8.91
N LEU A 62 15.93 9.09 9.69
CA LEU A 62 16.62 7.82 9.44
C LEU A 62 15.70 6.60 9.65
N PRO A 63 14.92 6.51 10.76
CA PRO A 63 13.91 5.47 10.92
C PRO A 63 12.80 5.54 9.85
N ALA A 64 12.43 6.75 9.42
CA ALA A 64 11.43 6.93 8.37
C ALA A 64 11.86 6.28 7.04
N TYR A 65 13.12 6.46 6.60
CA TYR A 65 13.63 5.80 5.40
C TYR A 65 13.59 4.27 5.48
N ALA A 66 14.00 3.71 6.62
CA ALA A 66 14.00 2.27 6.83
C ALA A 66 12.57 1.68 6.82
N LEU A 67 11.63 2.36 7.51
CA LEU A 67 10.24 1.95 7.56
C LEU A 67 9.55 2.09 6.20
N LEU A 68 9.81 3.15 5.44
CA LEU A 68 9.26 3.33 4.09
C LEU A 68 9.79 2.29 3.10
N MET A 69 11.06 1.95 3.17
CA MET A 69 11.61 0.83 2.40
C MET A 69 10.91 -0.48 2.78
N LEU A 70 10.71 -0.75 4.07
CA LEU A 70 10.00 -1.94 4.54
C LEU A 70 8.53 -1.97 4.09
N ILE A 71 7.82 -0.84 4.17
CA ILE A 71 6.47 -0.69 3.62
C ILE A 71 6.47 -0.98 2.13
N GLY A 72 7.46 -0.48 1.39
CA GLY A 72 7.63 -0.77 -0.03
C GLY A 72 7.78 -2.27 -0.30
N VAL A 73 8.67 -2.96 0.43
CA VAL A 73 8.89 -4.42 0.29
C VAL A 73 7.60 -5.20 0.58
N LEU A 74 6.96 -4.92 1.70
CA LEU A 74 5.71 -5.60 2.08
C LEU A 74 4.58 -5.27 1.09
N GLY A 75 4.48 -4.02 0.65
CA GLY A 75 3.52 -3.54 -0.34
C GLY A 75 3.70 -4.21 -1.70
N GLY A 76 4.93 -4.26 -2.21
CA GLY A 76 5.25 -4.98 -3.45
C GLY A 76 4.94 -6.47 -3.34
N PHE A 77 5.25 -7.09 -2.19
CA PHE A 77 4.98 -8.51 -1.97
C PHE A 77 3.48 -8.83 -1.87
N PHE A 78 2.67 -7.90 -1.35
CA PHE A 78 1.24 -8.06 -1.16
C PHE A 78 0.41 -7.66 -2.38
N VAL A 79 0.58 -6.42 -2.86
CA VAL A 79 -0.29 -5.78 -3.84
C VAL A 79 -0.07 -6.37 -5.24
N VAL A 80 1.17 -6.63 -5.64
CA VAL A 80 1.46 -7.09 -7.02
C VAL A 80 0.84 -8.46 -7.33
N PRO A 81 0.99 -9.51 -6.50
CA PRO A 81 0.33 -10.80 -6.75
C PRO A 81 -1.20 -10.71 -6.68
N LEU A 82 -1.73 -9.86 -5.79
CA LEU A 82 -3.17 -9.70 -5.63
C LEU A 82 -3.80 -9.05 -6.87
N ASN A 83 -3.15 -8.02 -7.42
CA ASN A 83 -3.57 -7.38 -8.66
C ASN A 83 -3.50 -8.36 -9.83
N ALA A 84 -2.43 -9.15 -9.92
CA ALA A 84 -2.33 -10.20 -10.94
C ALA A 84 -3.46 -11.25 -10.82
N LEU A 85 -3.84 -11.64 -9.60
CA LEU A 85 -4.96 -12.56 -9.36
C LEU A 85 -6.31 -11.95 -9.78
N LEU A 86 -6.58 -10.71 -9.39
CA LEU A 86 -7.80 -10.00 -9.77
C LEU A 86 -7.88 -9.82 -11.28
N GLN A 87 -6.75 -9.52 -11.93
CA GLN A 87 -6.66 -9.43 -13.38
C GLN A 87 -6.93 -10.77 -14.07
N GLU A 88 -6.38 -11.87 -13.57
CA GLU A 88 -6.62 -13.20 -14.13
C GLU A 88 -8.08 -13.64 -13.96
N ARG A 89 -8.67 -13.38 -12.78
CA ARG A 89 -10.10 -13.65 -12.53
C ARG A 89 -11.00 -12.77 -13.41
N GLY A 90 -10.67 -11.48 -13.51
CA GLY A 90 -11.37 -10.54 -14.36
C GLY A 90 -11.30 -10.93 -15.83
N LYS A 91 -10.12 -11.36 -16.33
CA LYS A 91 -9.94 -11.87 -17.69
C LYS A 91 -10.91 -12.99 -18.01
N LYS A 92 -11.07 -13.96 -17.09
CA LYS A 92 -12.00 -15.09 -17.23
C LYS A 92 -13.47 -14.69 -17.17
N SER A 93 -13.81 -13.60 -16.47
CA SER A 93 -15.20 -13.19 -16.25
C SER A 93 -15.70 -12.16 -17.28
N VAL A 94 -14.93 -11.12 -17.58
CA VAL A 94 -15.36 -9.94 -18.37
C VAL A 94 -14.48 -9.66 -19.59
N GLY A 95 -13.45 -10.48 -19.82
CA GLY A 95 -12.46 -10.28 -20.88
C GLY A 95 -11.28 -9.39 -20.47
N ALA A 96 -10.14 -9.54 -21.14
CA ALA A 96 -8.87 -8.96 -20.69
C ALA A 96 -8.84 -7.42 -20.66
N GLY A 97 -9.38 -6.76 -21.69
CA GLY A 97 -9.43 -5.29 -21.75
C GLY A 97 -10.31 -4.70 -20.65
N ASN A 98 -11.53 -5.26 -20.47
CA ASN A 98 -12.46 -4.82 -19.45
C ASN A 98 -11.92 -5.09 -18.02
N ALA A 99 -11.25 -6.22 -17.81
CA ALA A 99 -10.64 -6.55 -16.52
C ALA A 99 -9.55 -5.55 -16.10
N ILE A 100 -8.76 -5.06 -17.06
CA ILE A 100 -7.75 -4.02 -16.83
C ILE A 100 -8.43 -2.68 -16.55
N ALA A 101 -9.43 -2.32 -17.37
CA ALA A 101 -10.15 -1.06 -17.20
C ALA A 101 -10.84 -0.96 -15.83
N VAL A 102 -11.50 -2.04 -15.38
CA VAL A 102 -12.18 -2.10 -14.08
C VAL A 102 -11.18 -2.02 -12.92
N GLN A 103 -10.02 -2.69 -13.01
CA GLN A 103 -8.98 -2.57 -11.99
C GLN A 103 -8.45 -1.15 -11.89
N ASN A 104 -8.07 -0.56 -13.02
CA ASN A 104 -7.53 0.79 -13.04
C ASN A 104 -8.55 1.82 -12.52
N LEU A 105 -9.82 1.68 -12.93
CA LEU A 105 -10.90 2.53 -12.42
C LEU A 105 -11.10 2.34 -10.91
N GLY A 106 -11.09 1.11 -10.41
CA GLY A 106 -11.22 0.81 -8.99
C GLY A 106 -10.07 1.40 -8.16
N GLU A 107 -8.83 1.16 -8.58
CA GLU A 107 -7.63 1.67 -7.92
C GLU A 107 -7.56 3.20 -7.92
N ASN A 108 -7.78 3.84 -9.07
CA ASN A 108 -7.76 5.29 -9.17
C ASN A 108 -8.91 5.93 -8.38
N SER A 109 -10.11 5.33 -8.40
CA SER A 109 -11.24 5.81 -7.60
C SER A 109 -10.95 5.70 -6.09
N ALA A 110 -10.39 4.57 -5.65
CA ALA A 110 -10.00 4.37 -4.26
C ALA A 110 -8.92 5.36 -3.82
N MET A 111 -7.91 5.61 -4.67
CA MET A 111 -6.86 6.59 -4.41
C MET A 111 -7.41 8.01 -4.29
N LEU A 112 -8.31 8.42 -5.20
CA LEU A 112 -8.97 9.73 -5.16
C LEU A 112 -9.85 9.89 -3.91
N LEU A 113 -10.65 8.88 -3.57
CA LEU A 113 -11.47 8.90 -2.36
C LEU A 113 -10.61 9.01 -1.11
N MET A 114 -9.55 8.21 -1.02
CA MET A 114 -8.62 8.25 0.10
C MET A 114 -7.94 9.62 0.23
N LEU A 115 -7.46 10.19 -0.89
CA LEU A 115 -6.86 11.52 -0.91
C LEU A 115 -7.87 12.60 -0.52
N GLY A 116 -9.12 12.49 -0.97
CA GLY A 116 -10.21 13.40 -0.61
C GLY A 116 -10.53 13.37 0.88
N ILE A 117 -10.71 12.16 1.45
CA ILE A 117 -10.96 11.97 2.89
C ILE A 117 -9.78 12.48 3.72
N TYR A 118 -8.54 12.14 3.33
CA TYR A 118 -7.34 12.62 3.98
C TYR A 118 -7.23 14.14 3.97
N SER A 119 -7.47 14.76 2.81
CA SER A 119 -7.42 16.22 2.64
C SER A 119 -8.48 16.92 3.49
N LEU A 120 -9.70 16.38 3.53
CA LEU A 120 -10.77 16.91 4.38
C LEU A 120 -10.44 16.77 5.87
N ALA A 121 -9.90 15.64 6.31
CA ALA A 121 -9.50 15.43 7.70
C ALA A 121 -8.45 16.46 8.15
N VAL A 122 -7.43 16.70 7.31
CA VAL A 122 -6.41 17.74 7.57
C VAL A 122 -7.01 19.14 7.52
N MET A 123 -7.95 19.41 6.59
CA MET A 123 -8.62 20.71 6.46
C MET A 123 -9.43 21.08 7.70
N VAL A 124 -10.06 20.10 8.37
CA VAL A 124 -10.81 20.30 9.63
C VAL A 124 -9.87 20.34 10.86
N GLY A 125 -8.55 20.25 10.64
CA GLY A 125 -7.53 20.41 11.68
C GLY A 125 -7.18 19.13 12.43
N ILE A 126 -7.55 17.95 11.92
CA ILE A 126 -7.17 16.68 12.53
C ILE A 126 -5.65 16.48 12.35
N PRO A 127 -4.88 16.24 13.44
CA PRO A 127 -3.45 16.00 13.32
C PRO A 127 -3.14 14.74 12.49
N VAL A 128 -2.04 14.78 11.72
CA VAL A 128 -1.65 13.71 10.79
C VAL A 128 -1.31 12.39 11.47
N VAL A 129 -0.82 12.43 12.71
CA VAL A 129 -0.45 11.25 13.49
C VAL A 129 -1.66 10.35 13.80
N PRO A 130 -2.76 10.85 14.43
CA PRO A 130 -4.02 10.12 14.56
C PRO A 130 -4.58 9.56 13.26
N ILE A 131 -4.45 10.28 12.14
CA ILE A 131 -4.91 9.81 10.82
C ILE A 131 -4.08 8.58 10.39
N GLY A 132 -2.75 8.65 10.52
CA GLY A 132 -1.86 7.53 10.23
C GLY A 132 -2.13 6.31 11.13
N ILE A 133 -2.37 6.55 12.43
CA ILE A 133 -2.74 5.49 13.39
C ILE A 133 -4.07 4.84 12.98
N GLY A 134 -5.11 5.65 12.75
CA GLY A 134 -6.42 5.16 12.34
C GLY A 134 -6.35 4.34 11.06
N PHE A 135 -5.61 4.83 10.06
CA PHE A 135 -5.42 4.13 8.79
C PHE A 135 -4.68 2.80 8.95
N GLY A 136 -3.53 2.80 9.63
CA GLY A 136 -2.74 1.58 9.83
C GLY A 136 -3.50 0.49 10.60
N ALA A 137 -4.23 0.88 11.66
CA ALA A 137 -5.05 -0.05 12.44
C ALA A 137 -6.22 -0.60 11.61
N LEU A 138 -6.98 0.27 10.95
CA LEU A 138 -8.12 -0.14 10.12
C LEU A 138 -7.68 -1.05 8.98
N PHE A 139 -6.57 -0.72 8.31
CA PHE A 139 -6.00 -1.54 7.24
C PHE A 139 -5.59 -2.92 7.76
N ALA A 140 -4.83 -3.00 8.86
CA ALA A 140 -4.42 -4.27 9.45
C ALA A 140 -5.62 -5.15 9.84
N LEU A 141 -6.64 -4.56 10.46
CA LEU A 141 -7.87 -5.27 10.84
C LEU A 141 -8.64 -5.76 9.62
N ALA A 142 -8.78 -4.93 8.57
CA ALA A 142 -9.48 -5.30 7.35
C ALA A 142 -8.81 -6.49 6.64
N ILE A 143 -7.48 -6.46 6.50
CA ILE A 143 -6.74 -7.58 5.89
C ILE A 143 -6.82 -8.83 6.77
N THR A 144 -6.76 -8.68 8.09
CA THR A 144 -6.92 -9.81 9.03
C THR A 144 -8.29 -10.46 8.89
N ALA A 145 -9.36 -9.66 8.84
CA ALA A 145 -10.71 -10.15 8.63
C ALA A 145 -10.86 -10.87 7.28
N LEU A 146 -10.30 -10.30 6.20
CA LEU A 146 -10.30 -10.91 4.88
C LEU A 146 -9.53 -12.24 4.87
N TRP A 147 -8.41 -12.31 5.58
CA TRP A 147 -7.60 -13.52 5.69
C TRP A 147 -8.32 -14.65 6.43
N ILE A 148 -9.01 -14.31 7.52
CA ILE A 148 -9.83 -15.27 8.26
C ILE A 148 -11.00 -15.74 7.39
N TRP A 149 -11.65 -14.84 6.67
CA TRP A 149 -12.77 -15.19 5.78
C TRP A 149 -12.33 -16.12 4.64
N GLN A 150 -11.19 -15.85 3.99
CA GLN A 150 -10.61 -16.74 2.97
C GLN A 150 -10.16 -18.10 3.49
N ARG A 151 -9.90 -18.25 4.79
CA ARG A 151 -9.58 -19.57 5.37
C ARG A 151 -10.83 -20.38 5.72
N ARG A 152 -11.99 -19.73 5.81
CA ARG A 152 -13.27 -20.36 6.14
C ARG A 152 -14.07 -20.82 4.92
N HIS A 153 -13.75 -20.31 3.73
CA HIS A 153 -14.36 -20.65 2.45
C HIS A 153 -13.32 -21.19 1.48
#